data_AF-A0AA43DLP0-F1
#
_entry.id   AF-A0AA43DLP0-F1
#
_cell.length_a   1.000
_cell.length_b   1.000
_cell.length_c   1.000
_cell.angle_alpha   90.00
_cell.angle_beta   90.00
_cell.angle_gamma   90.00
#
_symmetry.space_group_name_H-M   'P 1'
#
loop_
_entity.id
_entity.type
_entity.pdbx_description
1 polymer ?
#
loop_
_entity_poly.entity_id
_entity_poly.type
_entity_poly.pdbx_seq_one_letter_code
_entity_poly.pdbx_strand_id
1 'polypeptide(L)'
;LATAYEMTFGGLFLVFAALVFGELGELTSATFALDSVLAWLYLVVMGSLVGFTAYAWLLRVAPISLVVTHQYVNPLVAIALGMLFLGERPSAWSLAGALVVIAAVYIAIRAEMGSGLPRSPKRNVEDLTPMTQPASAAPTGTPEGQTA
;
A
#
# COMPACT_ATOMS: atom_id res chain seq x y z
N LEU A 1 13.68 -4.32 7.91
CA LEU A 1 14.75 -5.23 7.45
C LEU A 1 14.38 -5.96 6.16
N ALA A 2 13.16 -6.51 6.04
CA ALA A 2 12.68 -7.15 4.80
C ALA A 2 12.92 -6.31 3.53
N THR A 3 12.45 -5.06 3.49
CA THR A 3 12.65 -4.18 2.32
C THR A 3 14.12 -3.87 2.02
N ALA A 4 14.97 -3.83 3.04
CA ALA A 4 16.41 -3.62 2.83
C ALA A 4 17.04 -4.84 2.14
N TYR A 5 16.63 -6.05 2.53
CA TYR A 5 17.04 -7.27 1.84
C TYR A 5 16.47 -7.33 0.42
N GLU A 6 15.19 -7.03 0.21
CA GLU A 6 14.57 -7.02 -1.12
C GLU A 6 15.28 -6.06 -2.08
N MET A 7 15.59 -4.83 -1.64
CA MET A 7 16.29 -3.84 -2.46
C MET A 7 17.75 -4.26 -2.73
N THR A 8 18.42 -4.84 -1.74
CA THR A 8 19.81 -5.31 -1.90
C THR A 8 19.88 -6.49 -2.87
N PHE A 9 19.05 -7.51 -2.68
CA PHE A 9 19.02 -8.68 -3.55
C PHE A 9 18.49 -8.33 -4.95
N GLY A 10 17.50 -7.45 -5.07
CA GLY A 10 17.02 -6.94 -6.35
C GLY A 10 18.12 -6.19 -7.11
N GLY A 11 18.86 -5.31 -6.43
CA GLY A 11 20.02 -4.63 -7.02
C GLY A 11 21.12 -5.59 -7.45
N LEU A 12 21.50 -6.54 -6.60
CA LEU A 12 22.48 -7.57 -6.93
C LEU A 12 22.03 -8.44 -8.11
N PHE A 13 20.75 -8.78 -8.16
CA PHE A 13 20.16 -9.52 -9.28
C PHE A 13 20.25 -8.75 -10.59
N LEU A 14 19.95 -7.45 -10.58
CA LEU A 14 20.08 -6.59 -11.78
C LEU A 14 21.54 -6.49 -12.24
N VAL A 15 22.50 -6.37 -11.33
CA VAL A 15 23.94 -6.39 -11.67
C VAL A 15 24.35 -7.74 -12.26
N PHE A 16 23.87 -8.85 -11.68
CA PHE A 16 24.10 -10.18 -12.22
C PHE A 16 23.49 -10.36 -13.61
N ALA A 17 22.27 -9.87 -13.84
CA ALA A 17 21.63 -9.89 -15.15
C ALA A 17 22.46 -9.09 -16.18
N ALA A 18 22.87 -7.87 -15.85
CA ALA A 18 23.72 -7.04 -16.71
C ALA A 18 25.04 -7.74 -17.10
N LEU A 19 25.64 -8.49 -16.16
CA LEU A 19 26.81 -9.33 -16.43
C LEU A 19 26.51 -10.46 -17.43
N VAL A 20 25.41 -11.19 -17.24
CA VAL A 20 25.00 -12.31 -18.09
C VAL A 20 24.64 -11.84 -19.51
N PHE A 21 23.99 -10.68 -19.63
CA PHE A 21 23.61 -10.11 -20.93
C PHE A 21 24.74 -9.31 -21.60
N GLY A 22 25.90 -9.14 -20.94
CA GLY A 22 27.07 -8.48 -21.53
C GLY A 22 26.99 -6.95 -21.59
N GLU A 23 26.05 -6.33 -20.86
CA GLU A 23 25.82 -4.87 -20.87
C GLU A 23 27.03 -4.08 -20.36
N LEU A 24 27.93 -4.73 -19.60
CA LEU A 24 29.19 -4.10 -19.18
C LEU A 24 30.11 -3.72 -20.35
N GLY A 25 30.01 -4.44 -21.48
CA GLY A 25 30.74 -4.12 -22.70
C GLY A 25 30.21 -2.88 -23.44
N GLU A 26 28.99 -2.44 -23.11
CA GLU A 26 28.33 -1.27 -23.69
C GLU A 26 28.59 0.02 -22.90
N LEU A 27 29.30 -0.09 -21.77
CA LEU A 27 29.71 1.06 -20.98
C LEU A 27 30.74 1.90 -21.75
N THR A 28 30.27 3.02 -22.29
CA THR A 28 31.11 4.00 -22.97
C THR A 28 31.30 5.23 -22.09
N SER A 29 32.16 6.16 -22.50
CA SER A 29 32.29 7.45 -21.83
C SER A 29 30.97 8.25 -21.80
N ALA A 30 30.07 8.03 -22.77
CA ALA A 30 28.75 8.66 -22.82
C ALA A 30 27.82 8.16 -21.70
N THR A 31 28.01 6.91 -21.22
CA THR A 31 27.25 6.36 -20.09
C THR A 31 27.50 7.14 -18.80
N PHE A 32 28.72 7.67 -18.65
CA PHE A 32 29.14 8.48 -17.50
C PHE A 32 29.13 9.98 -17.79
N ALA A 33 28.42 10.41 -18.84
CA ALA A 33 28.19 11.83 -19.07
C ALA A 33 27.50 12.46 -17.85
N LEU A 34 27.85 13.72 -17.56
CA LEU A 34 27.36 14.42 -16.37
C LEU A 34 25.83 14.43 -16.31
N ASP A 35 25.17 14.68 -17.44
CA ASP A 35 23.70 14.68 -17.54
C ASP A 35 23.08 13.33 -17.17
N SER A 36 23.67 12.22 -17.64
CA SER A 36 23.24 10.85 -17.31
C SER A 36 23.40 10.56 -15.82
N VAL A 37 24.53 10.94 -15.23
CA VAL A 37 24.81 10.74 -13.81
C VAL A 37 23.88 11.59 -12.94
N LEU A 38 23.62 12.84 -13.32
CA LEU A 38 22.70 13.72 -12.62
C LEU A 38 21.25 13.23 -12.71
N ALA A 39 20.81 12.76 -13.87
CA ALA A 39 19.50 12.16 -14.06
C ALA A 39 19.33 10.89 -13.21
N TRP A 40 20.35 10.01 -13.20
CA TRP A 40 20.36 8.82 -12.35
C TRP A 40 20.31 9.18 -10.86
N LEU A 41 21.13 10.15 -10.42
CA LEU A 41 21.15 10.59 -9.03
C LEU A 41 19.82 11.20 -8.61
N TYR A 42 19.18 11.99 -9.49
CA TYR A 42 17.85 12.51 -9.27
C TYR A 42 16.83 11.39 -9.04
N LEU A 43 16.84 10.35 -9.87
CA LEU A 43 15.94 9.19 -9.70
C LEU A 43 16.24 8.41 -8.41
N VAL A 44 17.51 8.22 -8.05
CA VAL A 44 17.89 7.54 -6.79
C VAL A 44 17.41 8.33 -5.58
N VAL A 45 17.62 9.64 -5.54
CA VAL A 45 17.28 10.47 -4.37
C VAL A 45 15.78 10.77 -4.34
N MET A 46 15.24 11.39 -5.39
CA MET A 46 13.85 11.85 -5.40
C MET A 46 12.87 10.72 -5.74
N GLY A 47 13.16 9.95 -6.79
CA GLY A 47 12.27 8.89 -7.26
C GLY A 47 12.23 7.68 -6.31
N SER A 48 13.38 7.29 -5.76
CA SER A 48 13.49 6.14 -4.86
C SER A 48 13.51 6.55 -3.39
N LEU A 49 14.56 7.22 -2.90
CA LEU A 49 14.74 7.38 -1.45
C LEU A 49 13.63 8.21 -0.80
N VAL A 50 13.35 9.40 -1.35
CA VAL A 50 12.27 10.28 -0.86
C VAL A 50 10.89 9.66 -1.15
N GLY A 51 10.65 9.21 -2.38
CA GLY A 51 9.38 8.59 -2.79
C GLY A 51 9.01 7.36 -1.95
N PHE A 52 9.94 6.41 -1.80
CA PHE A 52 9.74 5.21 -0.98
C PHE A 52 9.57 5.54 0.50
N THR A 53 10.33 6.51 1.03
CA THR A 53 10.16 6.94 2.43
C THR A 53 8.77 7.54 2.66
N ALA A 54 8.30 8.39 1.75
CA ALA A 54 6.96 8.96 1.80
C ALA A 54 5.87 7.88 1.69
N TYR A 55 6.04 6.92 0.78
CA TYR A 55 5.15 5.76 0.64
C TYR A 55 5.09 4.93 1.94
N ALA A 56 6.25 4.58 2.51
CA ALA A 56 6.33 3.80 3.73
C ALA A 56 5.76 4.55 4.94
N TRP A 57 5.89 5.87 4.99
CA TRP A 57 5.22 6.72 5.97
C TRP A 57 3.71 6.72 5.78
N LEU A 58 3.23 6.91 4.54
CA LEU A 58 1.82 7.01 4.23
C LEU A 58 1.07 5.71 4.54
N LEU A 59 1.67 4.55 4.29
CA LEU A 59 1.13 3.25 4.68
C LEU A 59 0.87 3.09 6.18
N ARG A 60 1.54 3.89 7.03
CA ARG A 60 1.35 3.85 8.49
C ARG A 60 0.21 4.77 8.96
N VAL A 61 -0.16 5.78 8.17
CA VAL A 61 -1.07 6.86 8.60
C VAL A 61 -2.33 6.99 7.75
N ALA A 62 -2.38 6.35 6.58
CA ALA A 62 -3.50 6.39 5.65
C ALA A 62 -3.96 4.97 5.25
N PRO A 63 -5.22 4.80 4.84
CA PRO A 63 -5.71 3.51 4.35
C PRO A 63 -4.93 3.09 3.09
N ILE A 64 -4.49 1.83 3.06
CA ILE A 64 -3.65 1.23 2.00
C ILE A 64 -4.23 1.52 0.62
N SER A 65 -5.55 1.45 0.51
CA SER A 65 -6.28 1.65 -0.71
C SER A 65 -6.02 3.03 -1.35
N LEU A 66 -6.03 4.11 -0.55
CA LEU A 66 -5.62 5.43 -1.02
C LEU A 66 -4.13 5.49 -1.35
N VAL A 67 -3.29 4.84 -0.54
CA VAL A 67 -1.84 4.84 -0.79
C VAL A 67 -1.53 4.21 -2.14
N VAL A 68 -2.17 3.09 -2.50
CA VAL A 68 -1.93 2.37 -3.76
C VAL A 68 -2.36 3.18 -4.98
N THR A 69 -3.33 4.11 -4.84
CA THR A 69 -3.79 4.91 -5.98
C THR A 69 -2.70 5.77 -6.63
N HIS A 70 -1.61 6.08 -5.92
CA HIS A 70 -0.48 6.83 -6.48
C HIS A 70 0.13 6.15 -7.72
N GLN A 71 0.10 4.82 -7.78
CA GLN A 71 0.66 4.04 -8.89
C GLN A 71 -0.08 4.31 -10.20
N TYR A 72 -1.38 4.60 -10.11
CA TYR A 72 -2.19 4.93 -11.27
C TYR A 72 -2.07 6.39 -11.70
N VAL A 73 -1.63 7.28 -10.80
CA VAL A 73 -1.38 8.68 -11.16
C VAL A 73 -0.06 8.82 -11.93
N ASN A 74 0.91 7.93 -11.69
CA ASN A 74 2.24 8.01 -12.30
C ASN A 74 2.23 8.03 -13.85
N PRO A 75 1.47 7.17 -14.57
CA PRO A 75 1.35 7.27 -16.03
C PRO A 75 0.78 8.60 -16.53
N LEU A 76 -0.17 9.18 -15.80
CA LEU A 76 -0.78 10.47 -16.17
C LEU A 76 0.22 11.61 -16.02
N VAL A 77 0.99 11.59 -14.92
CA VAL A 77 2.07 12.54 -14.69
C VAL A 77 3.14 12.41 -15.78
N ALA A 78 3.54 11.19 -16.15
CA ALA A 78 4.49 10.97 -17.23
C ALA A 78 4.03 11.58 -18.56
N ILE A 79 2.77 11.33 -18.97
CA ILE A 79 2.21 11.90 -20.19
C ILE A 79 2.13 13.43 -20.11
N ALA A 80 1.68 13.98 -18.97
CA ALA A 80 1.60 15.43 -18.76
C ALA A 80 2.98 16.10 -18.83
N LEU A 81 4.00 15.50 -18.20
CA LEU A 81 5.37 16.00 -18.25
C LEU A 81 5.97 15.89 -19.66
N GLY A 82 5.71 14.80 -20.39
CA GLY A 82 6.11 14.64 -21.79
C GLY A 82 5.51 15.71 -22.69
N MET A 83 4.23 16.02 -22.52
CA MET A 83 3.56 17.11 -23.25
C MET A 83 4.13 18.48 -22.89
N LEU A 84 4.32 18.76 -21.59
CA LEU A 84 4.66 20.10 -21.10
C LEU A 84 6.15 20.45 -21.29
N PHE A 85 7.04 19.50 -21.01
CA PHE A 85 8.49 19.75 -20.99
C PHE A 85 9.19 19.25 -22.26
N LEU A 86 8.71 18.16 -22.87
CA LEU A 86 9.29 17.60 -24.10
C LEU A 86 8.52 18.00 -25.36
N GLY A 87 7.34 18.61 -25.23
CA GLY A 87 6.49 19.01 -26.36
C GLY A 87 5.92 17.81 -27.12
N GLU A 88 5.89 16.62 -26.51
CA GLU A 88 5.35 15.42 -27.14
C GLU A 88 3.86 15.56 -27.41
N ARG A 89 3.41 15.06 -28.57
CA ARG A 89 1.98 14.95 -28.90
C ARG A 89 1.56 13.50 -28.68
N PRO A 90 0.83 13.18 -27.59
CA PRO A 90 0.48 11.81 -27.29
C PRO A 90 -0.37 11.22 -28.40
N SER A 91 -0.10 9.97 -28.75
CA SER A 91 -0.93 9.25 -29.71
C SER A 91 -2.35 9.04 -29.16
N ALA A 92 -3.31 8.78 -30.06
CA ALA A 92 -4.67 8.42 -29.66
C ALA A 92 -4.70 7.21 -28.70
N TRP A 93 -3.78 6.25 -28.86
CA TRP A 93 -3.65 5.09 -27.98
C TRP A 93 -3.14 5.48 -26.58
N SER A 94 -2.18 6.39 -26.49
CA SER A 94 -1.67 6.91 -25.22
C SER A 94 -2.79 7.63 -24.45
N LEU A 95 -3.61 8.42 -25.14
CA LEU A 95 -4.77 9.10 -24.55
C LEU A 95 -5.87 8.12 -24.12
N ALA A 96 -6.14 7.10 -24.94
CA ALA A 96 -7.09 6.04 -24.59
C ALA A 96 -6.63 5.28 -23.34
N GLY A 97 -5.35 4.91 -23.26
CA GLY A 97 -4.76 4.29 -22.08
C GLY A 97 -4.86 5.17 -20.84
N ALA A 98 -4.56 6.46 -20.96
CA ALA A 98 -4.72 7.43 -19.87
C ALA A 98 -6.17 7.50 -19.36
N LEU A 99 -7.16 7.50 -20.27
CA LEU A 99 -8.57 7.49 -19.92
C LEU A 99 -8.96 6.22 -19.15
N VAL A 100 -8.48 5.05 -19.59
CA VAL A 100 -8.71 3.77 -18.91
C VAL A 100 -8.13 3.79 -17.50
N VAL A 101 -6.91 4.31 -17.32
CA VAL A 101 -6.28 4.42 -16.00
C VAL A 101 -7.10 5.33 -15.08
N ILE A 102 -7.54 6.51 -15.55
CA ILE A 102 -8.40 7.42 -14.76
C ILE A 102 -9.69 6.72 -14.35
N ALA A 103 -10.34 6.00 -15.26
CA ALA A 103 -11.58 5.28 -14.98
C ALA A 103 -11.37 4.19 -13.92
N ALA A 104 -10.28 3.42 -14.01
CA ALA A 104 -9.95 2.38 -13.04
C ALA A 104 -9.74 2.96 -11.63
N VAL A 105 -8.99 4.06 -11.51
CA VAL A 105 -8.77 4.77 -10.23
C VAL A 105 -10.08 5.23 -9.63
N TYR A 106 -10.92 5.87 -10.45
CA TYR A 106 -12.20 6.38 -10.01
C TYR A 106 -13.07 5.26 -9.43
N ILE A 107 -13.14 4.12 -10.12
CA ILE A 107 -13.91 2.96 -9.65
C ILE A 107 -13.33 2.40 -8.34
N ALA A 108 -12.01 2.24 -8.23
CA ALA A 108 -11.35 1.71 -7.04
C ALA A 108 -11.67 2.55 -5.79
N ILE A 109 -11.49 3.88 -5.88
CA ILE A 109 -11.78 4.82 -4.78
C ILE A 109 -13.27 4.75 -4.38
N ARG A 110 -14.18 4.65 -5.37
CA ARG A 110 -15.62 4.56 -5.11
C ARG A 110 -16.02 3.26 -4.42
N ALA A 111 -15.40 2.13 -4.79
CA ALA A 111 -15.67 0.83 -4.18
C ALA A 111 -15.27 0.81 -2.69
N GLU A 112 -14.14 1.43 -2.36
CA GLU A 112 -13.65 1.52 -0.98
C GLU A 112 -14.57 2.37 -0.09
N MET A 113 -15.05 3.52 -0.58
CA MET A 113 -15.99 4.37 0.14
C MET A 113 -17.37 3.70 0.36
N GLY A 114 -17.80 2.83 -0.55
CA GLY A 114 -19.07 2.09 -0.45
C GLY A 114 -19.03 0.89 0.51
N SER A 115 -17.83 0.45 0.93
CA SER A 115 -17.63 -0.75 1.76
C SER A 115 -17.83 -0.52 3.27
N GLY A 116 -18.36 0.64 3.68
CA GLY A 116 -18.70 1.01 5.05
C GLY A 116 -19.91 0.26 5.64
N LEU A 117 -20.10 -1.03 5.32
CA LEU A 117 -21.14 -1.83 5.95
C LEU A 117 -20.84 -1.98 7.45
N PRO A 118 -21.84 -1.85 8.34
CA PRO A 118 -21.66 -1.98 9.78
C PRO A 118 -21.03 -3.33 10.09
N ARG A 119 -19.84 -3.33 10.70
CA ARG A 119 -19.31 -4.54 11.31
C ARG A 119 -20.35 -4.99 12.33
N SER A 120 -21.00 -6.11 12.04
CA SER A 120 -21.93 -6.77 12.97
C SER A 120 -21.31 -6.72 14.36
N PRO A 121 -22.00 -6.15 15.37
CA PRO A 121 -21.53 -6.16 16.74
C PRO A 121 -21.06 -7.57 17.07
N LYS A 122 -19.82 -7.69 17.56
CA LYS A 122 -19.33 -8.93 18.13
C LYS A 122 -20.36 -9.35 19.17
N ARG A 123 -21.12 -10.41 18.86
CA ARG A 123 -21.98 -11.06 19.83
C ARG A 123 -21.04 -11.56 20.93
N ASN A 124 -21.02 -10.85 22.05
CA ASN A 124 -20.20 -11.22 23.19
C ASN A 124 -20.57 -12.66 23.57
N VAL A 125 -19.58 -13.47 23.90
CA VAL A 125 -19.79 -14.88 24.27
C VAL A 125 -20.62 -14.96 25.57
N GLU A 126 -20.65 -13.88 26.35
CA GLU A 126 -21.56 -13.64 27.48
C GLU A 126 -23.06 -13.64 27.12
N ASP A 127 -23.44 -13.34 25.88
CA ASP A 127 -24.84 -13.43 25.42
C ASP A 127 -25.23 -14.86 25.01
N LEU A 128 -24.25 -15.76 24.98
CA LEU A 128 -24.42 -17.19 24.67
C LEU A 128 -24.23 -18.06 25.91
N THR A 129 -23.89 -17.50 27.08
CA THR A 129 -24.04 -18.24 28.34
C THR A 129 -25.54 -18.43 28.60
N PRO A 130 -26.05 -19.67 28.64
CA PRO A 130 -27.42 -19.92 29.05
C PRO A 130 -27.62 -19.32 30.43
N MET A 131 -28.75 -18.63 30.63
CA MET A 131 -29.18 -18.14 31.94
C MET A 131 -29.28 -19.30 32.91
N THR A 132 -28.18 -19.67 33.54
CA THR A 132 -28.19 -20.45 34.76
C THR A 132 -28.38 -19.43 35.86
N GLN A 133 -29.64 -19.00 35.97
CA GLN A 133 -30.15 -18.16 37.03
C GLN A 133 -29.81 -18.83 38.39
N PRO A 134 -29.12 -18.15 39.33
CA PRO A 134 -29.04 -18.64 40.69
C PRO A 134 -30.43 -18.49 41.29
N ALA A 135 -31.13 -19.60 41.47
CA ALA A 135 -32.37 -19.63 42.22
C ALA A 135 -32.08 -19.20 43.66
N SER A 136 -32.65 -18.04 44.02
CA SER A 136 -33.21 -17.78 45.35
C SER A 136 -32.23 -17.74 46.52
N ALA A 137 -31.70 -16.54 46.78
CA ALA A 137 -31.41 -16.14 48.15
C ALA A 137 -32.73 -15.78 48.88
N ALA A 138 -32.98 -16.40 50.04
CA ALA A 138 -33.55 -15.82 51.28
C ALA A 138 -34.43 -16.83 52.06
N PRO A 139 -34.66 -16.68 53.39
CA PRO A 139 -33.91 -15.96 54.41
C PRO A 139 -33.56 -16.82 55.66
N THR A 140 -32.72 -16.22 56.50
CA THR A 140 -32.45 -16.44 57.92
C THR A 140 -33.56 -17.09 58.74
N GLY A 141 -33.21 -18.12 59.52
CA GLY A 141 -34.07 -18.71 60.56
C GLY A 141 -33.34 -19.78 61.38
N THR A 142 -32.64 -19.36 62.44
CA THR A 142 -32.42 -20.15 63.67
C THR A 142 -32.91 -19.26 64.83
N PRO A 143 -33.37 -19.79 65.97
CA PRO A 143 -33.18 -21.15 66.52
C PRO A 143 -34.50 -21.78 67.04
N GLU A 144 -34.38 -22.88 67.79
CA GLU A 144 -35.36 -23.48 68.73
C GLU A 144 -36.04 -24.79 68.34
N GLY A 145 -35.61 -25.86 69.01
CA GLY A 145 -36.52 -26.78 69.70
C GLY A 145 -36.76 -28.17 69.11
N GLN A 146 -36.42 -29.18 69.92
CA GLN A 146 -37.18 -30.42 70.17
C GLN A 146 -36.79 -31.72 69.43
N THR A 147 -36.58 -32.75 70.27
CA THR A 147 -36.71 -34.22 70.08
C THR A 147 -35.61 -34.91 69.25
N ALA A 148 -34.97 -36.00 69.69
CA ALA A 148 -35.11 -36.91 70.83
C ALA A 148 -33.75 -37.59 71.12
#